data_AF-A0A959QWG6-F1
#
_entry.id   AF-A0A959QWG6-F1
#
_cell.length_a   1.000
_cell.length_b   1.000
_cell.length_c   1.000
_cell.angle_alpha   90.00
_cell.angle_beta   90.00
_cell.angle_gamma   90.00
#
_symmetry.space_group_name_H-M   'P 1'
#
loop_
_entity.id
_entity.type
_entity.pdbx_description
1 polymer ?
#
loop_
_entity_poly.entity_id
_entity_poly.type
_entity_poly.pdbx_seq_one_letter_code
_entity_poly.pdbx_strand_id
1 'polypeptide(L)'
;DFWLNEGFTVYFERRLTEKMTDKSYADMLWELGYQDLEYTVNEMQEEDNMKDSHLKIDLAGREPDEGLTDIAYEKGALFLKLIENTVGREKMDKFLNSYFDEHAFQTITTEEFIAYLQEHLIKGDEALAQKINIDAWVYGPGIPENATRADMERFEKVNAEREKFLSGTAPAELNTKGWTTHEWLHFLRKMPKPLDDTKMTALDKEYDFTHSNNSEIADLWYIMAVATKYKPAYASMEGFLVKVGRRKFLTPLYSEMMETGQTETAKSIYEKARSNYHPLAQGTLDALILNKQ
;
A
#
# COMPACT_ATOMS: atom_id res chain seq x y z
N ASP A 1 -21.15 7.59 -1.50
CA ASP A 1 -20.23 8.62 -2.04
C ASP A 1 -18.95 8.75 -1.20
N PHE A 2 -18.48 7.66 -0.61
CA PHE A 2 -17.37 7.66 0.34
C PHE A 2 -16.03 8.11 -0.27
N TRP A 3 -15.82 7.81 -1.56
CA TRP A 3 -14.62 8.22 -2.30
C TRP A 3 -14.43 9.74 -2.37
N LEU A 4 -15.50 10.55 -2.26
CA LEU A 4 -15.38 12.02 -2.22
C LEU A 4 -14.64 12.50 -0.96
N ASN A 5 -14.67 11.72 0.12
CA ASN A 5 -13.90 12.00 1.32
C ASN A 5 -12.48 11.47 1.17
N GLU A 6 -12.34 10.17 0.94
CA GLU A 6 -11.05 9.51 1.03
C GLU A 6 -10.14 9.79 -0.16
N GLY A 7 -10.69 9.77 -1.39
CA GLY A 7 -9.94 10.07 -2.60
C GLY A 7 -9.37 11.49 -2.59
N PHE A 8 -10.16 12.47 -2.15
CA PHE A 8 -9.68 13.84 -1.95
C PHE A 8 -8.63 13.92 -0.86
N THR A 9 -8.85 13.25 0.27
CA THR A 9 -7.91 13.25 1.40
C THR A 9 -6.54 12.70 1.00
N VAL A 10 -6.50 11.53 0.34
CA VAL A 10 -5.25 10.93 -0.15
C VAL A 10 -4.59 11.78 -1.24
N TYR A 11 -5.38 12.37 -2.14
CA TYR A 11 -4.85 13.31 -3.13
C TYR A 11 -4.16 14.51 -2.47
N PHE A 12 -4.78 15.12 -1.45
CA PHE A 12 -4.19 16.23 -0.71
C PHE A 12 -3.00 15.80 0.16
N GLU A 13 -3.06 14.63 0.79
CA GLU A 13 -1.94 14.06 1.54
C GLU A 13 -0.69 13.97 0.65
N ARG A 14 -0.83 13.45 -0.57
CA ARG A 14 0.29 13.33 -1.52
C ARG A 14 0.77 14.68 -2.03
N ARG A 15 -0.14 15.65 -2.23
CA ARG A 15 0.21 17.04 -2.57
C ARG A 15 0.99 17.74 -1.46
N LEU A 16 0.60 17.55 -0.21
CA LEU A 16 1.31 18.07 0.97
C LEU A 16 2.66 17.39 1.13
N THR A 17 2.71 16.07 0.93
CA THR A 17 3.95 15.29 0.97
C THR A 17 4.94 15.78 -0.08
N GLU A 18 4.51 16.02 -1.32
CA GLU A 18 5.33 16.61 -2.38
C GLU A 18 5.93 17.95 -1.94
N LYS A 19 5.13 18.78 -1.25
CA LYS A 19 5.57 20.10 -0.77
C LYS A 19 6.55 20.03 0.39
N MET A 20 6.39 19.04 1.27
CA MET A 20 7.23 18.84 2.46
C MET A 20 8.53 18.09 2.16
N THR A 21 8.52 17.25 1.14
CA THR A 21 9.66 16.43 0.72
C THR A 21 10.08 16.86 -0.68
N ASP A 22 9.79 16.04 -1.69
CA ASP A 22 10.01 16.34 -3.09
C ASP A 22 9.09 15.51 -3.99
N LYS A 23 9.08 15.84 -5.29
CA LYS A 23 8.28 15.15 -6.29
C LYS A 23 8.59 13.65 -6.39
N SER A 24 9.86 13.27 -6.34
CA SER A 24 10.25 11.87 -6.48
C SER A 24 9.75 11.00 -5.32
N TYR A 25 9.66 11.57 -4.10
CA TYR A 25 9.08 10.87 -2.94
C TYR A 25 7.56 10.78 -3.05
N ALA A 26 6.89 11.85 -3.46
CA ALA A 26 5.44 11.82 -3.68
C ALA A 26 5.06 10.83 -4.81
N ASP A 27 5.83 10.81 -5.90
CA ASP A 27 5.63 9.86 -7.01
C ASP A 27 5.82 8.41 -6.55
N MET A 28 6.77 8.15 -5.66
CA MET A 28 6.92 6.84 -5.03
C MET A 28 5.67 6.41 -4.23
N LEU A 29 5.03 7.34 -3.51
CA LEU A 29 3.76 7.06 -2.81
C LEU A 29 2.59 6.85 -3.77
N TRP A 30 2.53 7.59 -4.87
CA TRP A 30 1.54 7.36 -5.94
C TRP A 30 1.69 5.97 -6.57
N GLU A 31 2.93 5.54 -6.79
CA GLU A 31 3.22 4.23 -7.36
C GLU A 31 2.88 3.09 -6.38
N LEU A 32 3.14 3.26 -5.08
CA LEU A 32 2.69 2.30 -4.06
C LEU A 32 1.17 2.19 -4.03
N GLY A 33 0.47 3.31 -4.00
CA GLY A 33 -0.99 3.32 -4.04
C GLY A 33 -1.58 2.70 -5.31
N TYR A 34 -0.91 2.87 -6.46
CA TYR A 34 -1.31 2.20 -7.70
C TYR A 34 -1.14 0.68 -7.59
N GLN A 35 -0.05 0.19 -6.98
CA GLN A 35 0.17 -1.24 -6.76
C GLN A 35 -0.87 -1.84 -5.81
N ASP A 36 -1.22 -1.14 -4.74
CA ASP A 36 -2.27 -1.55 -3.79
C ASP A 36 -3.64 -1.60 -4.50
N LEU A 37 -3.93 -0.60 -5.35
CA LEU A 37 -5.13 -0.60 -6.19
C LEU A 37 -5.16 -1.77 -7.19
N GLU A 38 -4.05 -2.06 -7.87
CA GLU A 38 -3.92 -3.21 -8.77
C GLU A 38 -4.20 -4.52 -8.02
N TYR A 39 -3.64 -4.67 -6.83
CA TYR A 39 -3.85 -5.85 -5.98
C TYR A 39 -5.33 -6.00 -5.60
N THR A 40 -5.95 -4.95 -5.06
CA THR A 40 -7.37 -4.97 -4.67
C THR A 40 -8.30 -5.28 -5.86
N VAL A 41 -8.03 -4.73 -7.04
CA VAL A 41 -8.83 -5.02 -8.24
C VAL A 41 -8.65 -6.49 -8.69
N ASN A 42 -7.45 -7.04 -8.59
CA ASN A 42 -7.21 -8.44 -8.92
C ASN A 42 -7.92 -9.39 -7.93
N GLU A 43 -7.91 -9.11 -6.63
CA GLU A 43 -8.68 -9.88 -5.64
C GLU A 43 -10.18 -9.84 -5.96
N MET A 44 -10.73 -8.66 -6.24
CA MET A 44 -12.14 -8.52 -6.63
C MET A 44 -12.47 -9.28 -7.93
N GLN A 45 -11.51 -9.39 -8.86
CA GLN A 45 -11.67 -10.18 -10.07
C GLN A 45 -11.69 -11.69 -9.76
N GLU A 46 -10.80 -12.16 -8.89
CA GLU A 46 -10.75 -13.56 -8.46
C GLU A 46 -12.02 -13.98 -7.69
N GLU A 47 -12.61 -13.06 -6.94
CA GLU A 47 -13.85 -13.25 -6.18
C GLU A 47 -15.14 -13.03 -6.99
N ASP A 48 -15.05 -12.74 -8.30
CA ASP A 48 -16.18 -12.38 -9.17
C ASP A 48 -17.01 -11.18 -8.63
N ASN A 49 -16.32 -10.21 -8.03
CA ASN A 49 -16.91 -9.05 -7.36
C ASN A 49 -16.44 -7.71 -7.96
N MET A 50 -16.17 -7.68 -9.27
CA MET A 50 -15.72 -6.47 -9.98
C MET A 50 -16.68 -5.27 -9.86
N LYS A 51 -17.95 -5.50 -9.52
CA LYS A 51 -18.90 -4.41 -9.23
C LYS A 51 -18.46 -3.52 -8.06
N ASP A 52 -17.69 -4.03 -7.11
CA ASP A 52 -17.22 -3.26 -5.95
C ASP A 52 -15.99 -2.41 -6.27
N SER A 53 -15.43 -2.54 -7.47
CA SER A 53 -14.33 -1.69 -7.96
C SER A 53 -14.79 -0.35 -8.56
N HIS A 54 -16.09 -0.05 -8.53
CA HIS A 54 -16.65 1.24 -8.96
C HIS A 54 -16.39 2.29 -7.87
N LEU A 55 -15.99 3.52 -8.24
CA LEU A 55 -15.89 4.61 -7.25
C LEU A 55 -17.26 4.95 -6.66
N LYS A 56 -18.29 4.99 -7.52
CA LYS A 56 -19.68 5.00 -7.08
C LYS A 56 -20.12 3.56 -6.79
N ILE A 57 -19.67 3.04 -5.67
CA ILE A 57 -20.09 1.72 -5.18
C ILE A 57 -21.58 1.72 -4.79
N ASP A 58 -22.28 0.63 -5.09
CA ASP A 58 -23.63 0.37 -4.61
C ASP A 58 -23.60 -0.51 -3.34
N LEU A 59 -24.01 0.11 -2.23
CA LEU A 59 -24.11 -0.51 -0.91
C LEU A 59 -25.56 -0.66 -0.43
N ALA A 60 -26.56 -0.52 -1.31
CA ALA A 60 -27.95 -0.66 -0.91
C ALA A 60 -28.21 -2.05 -0.30
N GLY A 61 -28.59 -2.07 0.98
CA GLY A 61 -28.85 -3.31 1.72
C GLY A 61 -27.59 -4.10 2.13
N ARG A 62 -26.41 -3.47 2.09
CA ARG A 62 -25.12 -4.06 2.47
C ARG A 62 -24.50 -3.34 3.67
N GLU A 63 -23.53 -3.98 4.32
CA GLU A 63 -22.80 -3.34 5.41
C GLU A 63 -21.88 -2.23 4.84
N PRO A 64 -21.88 -1.00 5.41
CA PRO A 64 -21.06 0.09 4.91
C PRO A 64 -19.56 -0.21 4.87
N ASP A 65 -19.09 -1.06 5.80
CA ASP A 65 -17.69 -1.47 5.91
C ASP A 65 -17.20 -2.24 4.66
N GLU A 66 -18.11 -2.84 3.88
CA GLU A 66 -17.79 -3.51 2.62
C GLU A 66 -17.28 -2.53 1.54
N GLY A 67 -17.60 -1.23 1.66
CA GLY A 67 -17.12 -0.19 0.75
C GLY A 67 -15.80 0.45 1.17
N LEU A 68 -15.22 0.05 2.32
CA LEU A 68 -13.97 0.58 2.85
C LEU A 68 -12.75 -0.16 2.27
N THR A 69 -12.61 -0.10 0.94
CA THR A 69 -11.51 -0.72 0.18
C THR A 69 -10.62 0.34 -0.46
N ASP A 70 -9.45 -0.06 -0.96
CA ASP A 70 -8.52 0.84 -1.68
C ASP A 70 -9.16 1.56 -2.87
N ILE A 71 -10.31 1.10 -3.36
CA ILE A 71 -11.07 1.76 -4.42
C ILE A 71 -11.43 3.20 -4.03
N ALA A 72 -11.97 3.42 -2.83
CA ALA A 72 -12.39 4.76 -2.40
C ALA A 72 -11.20 5.72 -2.20
N TYR A 73 -10.06 5.18 -1.75
CA TYR A 73 -8.85 5.93 -1.44
C TYR A 73 -7.98 6.13 -2.69
N GLU A 74 -7.50 5.04 -3.28
CA GLU A 74 -6.49 5.05 -4.33
C GLU A 74 -7.07 5.35 -5.70
N LYS A 75 -8.15 4.68 -6.12
CA LYS A 75 -8.79 5.01 -7.41
C LYS A 75 -9.39 6.42 -7.38
N GLY A 76 -9.92 6.86 -6.24
CA GLY A 76 -10.44 8.20 -6.04
C GLY A 76 -9.35 9.27 -6.15
N ALA A 77 -8.23 9.09 -5.45
CA ALA A 77 -7.09 10.00 -5.52
C ALA A 77 -6.44 10.01 -6.92
N LEU A 78 -6.32 8.85 -7.55
CA LEU A 78 -5.75 8.71 -8.88
C LEU A 78 -6.63 9.39 -9.95
N PHE A 79 -7.95 9.37 -9.80
CA PHE A 79 -8.87 10.13 -10.64
C PHE A 79 -8.61 11.64 -10.55
N LEU A 80 -8.48 12.18 -9.33
CA LEU A 80 -8.15 13.59 -9.13
C LEU A 80 -6.76 13.94 -9.68
N LYS A 81 -5.79 13.03 -9.56
CA LYS A 81 -4.46 13.18 -10.15
C LYS A 81 -4.51 13.19 -11.67
N LEU A 82 -5.32 12.34 -12.30
CA LEU A 82 -5.56 12.36 -13.75
C LEU A 82 -6.13 13.71 -14.18
N ILE A 83 -7.13 14.23 -13.46
CA ILE A 83 -7.71 15.55 -13.75
C ILE A 83 -6.62 16.62 -13.66
N GLU A 84 -5.83 16.66 -12.58
CA GLU A 84 -4.69 17.58 -12.43
C GLU A 84 -3.72 17.50 -13.62
N ASN A 85 -3.31 16.29 -13.99
CA ASN A 85 -2.37 16.07 -15.09
C ASN A 85 -2.95 16.52 -16.44
N THR A 86 -4.27 16.43 -16.61
CA THR A 86 -4.97 16.78 -17.84
C THR A 86 -5.18 18.29 -17.97
N VAL A 87 -5.59 18.97 -16.89
CA VAL A 87 -5.90 20.42 -16.92
C VAL A 87 -4.72 21.32 -16.53
N GLY A 88 -3.72 20.75 -15.85
CA GLY A 88 -2.61 21.48 -15.24
C GLY A 88 -2.94 21.94 -13.81
N ARG A 89 -1.90 21.97 -12.96
CA ARG A 89 -2.01 22.24 -11.53
C ARG A 89 -2.68 23.57 -11.20
N GLU A 90 -2.37 24.65 -11.93
CA GLU A 90 -2.97 25.97 -11.68
C GLU A 90 -4.50 25.96 -11.84
N LYS A 91 -5.02 25.29 -12.89
CA LYS A 91 -6.47 25.18 -13.10
C LYS A 91 -7.12 24.27 -12.06
N MET A 92 -6.47 23.16 -11.73
CA MET A 92 -6.94 22.26 -10.68
C MET A 92 -7.03 22.95 -9.33
N ASP A 93 -6.00 23.71 -8.94
CA ASP A 93 -5.94 24.41 -7.66
C ASP A 93 -7.04 25.48 -7.57
N LYS A 94 -7.28 26.22 -8.65
CA LYS A 94 -8.38 27.19 -8.70
C LYS A 94 -9.73 26.50 -8.57
N PHE A 95 -9.95 25.38 -9.28
CA PHE A 95 -11.16 24.58 -9.20
C PHE A 95 -11.40 24.07 -7.77
N LEU A 96 -10.38 23.48 -7.15
CA LEU A 96 -10.48 22.91 -5.80
C LEU A 96 -10.78 23.99 -4.76
N ASN A 97 -10.13 25.16 -4.81
CA ASN A 97 -10.43 26.25 -3.88
C ASN A 97 -11.90 26.68 -3.98
N SER A 98 -12.41 26.94 -5.20
CA SER A 98 -13.82 27.30 -5.40
C SER A 98 -14.77 26.19 -4.94
N TYR A 99 -14.46 24.93 -5.28
CA TYR A 99 -15.25 23.77 -4.88
C TYR A 99 -15.40 23.67 -3.36
N PHE A 100 -14.29 23.77 -2.61
CA PHE A 100 -14.33 23.68 -1.15
C PHE A 100 -14.97 24.91 -0.49
N ASP A 101 -14.75 26.11 -1.02
CA ASP A 101 -15.39 27.34 -0.51
C ASP A 101 -16.91 27.29 -0.70
N GLU A 102 -17.39 26.85 -1.86
CA GLU A 102 -18.82 26.84 -2.21
C GLU A 102 -19.61 25.70 -1.54
N HIS A 103 -18.95 24.58 -1.22
CA HIS A 103 -19.54 23.43 -0.55
C HIS A 103 -19.16 23.32 0.94
N ALA A 104 -18.58 24.38 1.51
CA ALA A 104 -18.24 24.43 2.92
C ALA A 104 -19.50 24.17 3.79
N PHE A 105 -19.38 23.24 4.75
CA PHE A 105 -20.45 22.84 5.67
C PHE A 105 -21.68 22.21 4.99
N GLN A 106 -21.52 21.64 3.80
CA GLN A 106 -22.56 20.93 3.06
C GLN A 106 -22.22 19.44 2.91
N THR A 107 -23.23 18.66 2.54
CA THR A 107 -23.06 17.28 2.07
C THR A 107 -23.32 17.28 0.57
N ILE A 108 -22.53 16.50 -0.16
CA ILE A 108 -22.60 16.39 -1.62
C ILE A 108 -22.64 14.92 -2.05
N THR A 109 -23.20 14.69 -3.22
CA THR A 109 -23.22 13.43 -3.94
C THR A 109 -22.19 13.43 -5.07
N THR A 110 -21.83 12.24 -5.56
CA THR A 110 -20.98 12.08 -6.73
C THR A 110 -21.55 12.79 -7.95
N GLU A 111 -22.87 12.74 -8.11
CA GLU A 111 -23.58 13.37 -9.21
C GLU A 111 -23.48 14.90 -9.14
N GLU A 112 -23.61 15.49 -7.94
CA GLU A 112 -23.37 16.93 -7.72
C GLU A 112 -21.91 17.32 -7.98
N PHE A 113 -20.94 16.50 -7.53
CA PHE A 113 -19.53 16.73 -7.84
C PHE A 113 -19.26 16.69 -9.36
N ILE A 114 -19.82 15.71 -10.07
CA ILE A 114 -19.66 15.60 -11.53
C ILE A 114 -20.28 16.79 -12.25
N ALA A 115 -21.48 17.22 -11.84
CA ALA A 115 -22.12 18.41 -12.40
C ALA A 115 -21.24 19.65 -12.17
N TYR A 116 -20.69 19.81 -10.97
CA TYR A 116 -19.77 20.90 -10.64
C TYR A 116 -18.48 20.85 -11.47
N LEU A 117 -17.89 19.67 -11.62
CA LEU A 117 -16.70 19.45 -12.47
C LEU A 117 -16.99 19.83 -13.94
N GLN A 118 -18.16 19.46 -14.46
CA GLN A 118 -18.58 19.79 -15.81
C GLN A 118 -18.76 21.30 -16.01
N GLU A 119 -19.42 21.97 -15.08
CA GLU A 119 -19.71 23.41 -15.16
C GLU A 119 -18.47 24.29 -14.91
N HIS A 120 -17.63 23.93 -13.93
CA HIS A 120 -16.59 24.82 -13.44
C HIS A 120 -15.18 24.50 -13.97
N LEU A 121 -14.93 23.27 -14.44
CA LEU A 121 -13.64 22.88 -15.01
C LEU A 121 -13.70 22.53 -16.50
N ILE A 122 -14.62 21.64 -16.90
CA ILE A 122 -14.69 21.13 -18.28
C ILE A 122 -15.32 22.15 -19.24
N LYS A 123 -16.40 22.83 -18.82
CA LYS A 123 -17.03 23.94 -19.54
C LYS A 123 -17.40 23.63 -21.00
N GLY A 124 -17.89 22.40 -21.25
CA GLY A 124 -18.29 21.95 -22.58
C GLY A 124 -17.14 21.64 -23.53
N ASP A 125 -15.88 21.59 -23.06
CA ASP A 125 -14.75 21.10 -23.84
C ASP A 125 -14.83 19.58 -24.00
N GLU A 126 -15.37 19.14 -25.16
CA GLU A 126 -15.55 17.72 -25.48
C GLU A 126 -14.23 16.94 -25.51
N ALA A 127 -13.14 17.56 -25.98
CA ALA A 127 -11.84 16.90 -26.04
C ALA A 127 -11.26 16.70 -24.64
N LEU A 128 -11.47 17.66 -23.73
CA LEU A 128 -11.13 17.51 -22.32
C LEU A 128 -12.00 16.46 -21.62
N ALA A 129 -13.31 16.48 -21.86
CA ALA A 129 -14.23 15.50 -21.31
C ALA A 129 -13.85 14.06 -21.71
N GLN A 130 -13.52 13.86 -22.99
CA GLN A 130 -13.07 12.57 -23.51
C GLN A 130 -11.73 12.11 -22.88
N LYS A 131 -10.80 13.04 -22.65
CA LYS A 131 -9.51 12.71 -22.01
C LYS A 131 -9.68 12.31 -20.54
N ILE A 132 -10.55 12.99 -19.80
CA ILE A 132 -10.83 12.66 -18.39
C ILE A 132 -11.61 11.35 -18.30
N ASN A 133 -12.61 11.15 -19.17
CA ASN A 133 -13.45 9.96 -19.23
C ASN A 133 -14.11 9.63 -17.87
N ILE A 134 -14.90 10.57 -17.35
CA ILE A 134 -15.53 10.48 -16.00
C ILE A 134 -16.28 9.17 -15.82
N ASP A 135 -17.01 8.71 -16.83
CA ASP A 135 -17.84 7.50 -16.72
C ASP A 135 -17.00 6.25 -16.45
N ALA A 136 -15.86 6.08 -17.12
CA ALA A 136 -14.96 4.96 -16.86
C ALA A 136 -14.37 4.99 -15.45
N TRP A 137 -14.07 6.18 -14.92
CA TRP A 137 -13.53 6.34 -13.57
C TRP A 137 -14.58 6.10 -12.49
N VAL A 138 -15.74 6.73 -12.62
CA VAL A 138 -16.75 6.75 -11.56
C VAL A 138 -17.63 5.51 -11.58
N TYR A 139 -18.10 5.13 -12.77
CA TYR A 139 -19.11 4.10 -12.99
C TYR A 139 -18.57 2.88 -13.73
N GLY A 140 -17.27 2.84 -14.03
CA GLY A 140 -16.61 1.68 -14.63
C GLY A 140 -15.92 0.79 -13.59
N PRO A 141 -15.89 -0.54 -13.82
CA PRO A 141 -15.10 -1.46 -13.01
C PRO A 141 -13.60 -1.33 -13.32
N GLY A 142 -12.77 -1.81 -12.39
CA GLY A 142 -11.32 -1.92 -12.52
C GLY A 142 -10.60 -0.58 -12.58
N ILE A 143 -9.39 -0.59 -13.12
CA ILE A 143 -8.58 0.61 -13.34
C ILE A 143 -8.74 1.06 -14.80
N PRO A 144 -9.18 2.29 -15.07
CA PRO A 144 -9.35 2.78 -16.45
C PRO A 144 -8.03 2.78 -17.24
N GLU A 145 -8.10 2.55 -18.55
CA GLU A 145 -6.91 2.48 -19.44
C GLU A 145 -6.09 3.78 -19.47
N ASN A 146 -6.72 4.93 -19.22
CA ASN A 146 -6.05 6.22 -19.17
C ASN A 146 -5.42 6.53 -17.79
N ALA A 147 -5.46 5.59 -16.84
CA ALA A 147 -4.77 5.72 -15.57
C ALA A 147 -3.25 5.61 -15.77
N THR A 148 -2.54 6.71 -15.53
CA THR A 148 -1.08 6.74 -15.65
C THR A 148 -0.41 6.43 -14.32
N ARG A 149 0.62 5.59 -14.34
CA ARG A 149 1.52 5.40 -13.19
C ARG A 149 2.41 6.62 -12.98
N ALA A 150 2.86 6.79 -11.75
CA ALA A 150 3.82 7.84 -11.41
C ALA A 150 5.24 7.44 -11.85
N ASP A 151 6.16 8.42 -11.83
CA ASP A 151 7.58 8.17 -12.07
C ASP A 151 8.15 7.26 -10.96
N MET A 152 8.96 6.28 -11.35
CA MET A 152 9.53 5.29 -10.44
C MET A 152 11.00 5.57 -10.10
N GLU A 153 11.51 6.79 -10.33
CA GLU A 153 12.92 7.18 -10.16
C GLU A 153 13.55 6.61 -8.87
N ARG A 154 12.89 6.76 -7.72
CA ARG A 154 13.40 6.25 -6.44
C ARG A 154 13.47 4.72 -6.42
N PHE A 155 12.43 4.05 -6.91
CA PHE A 155 12.40 2.60 -7.00
C PHE A 155 13.39 2.04 -8.02
N GLU A 156 13.65 2.73 -9.11
CA GLU A 156 14.70 2.36 -10.07
C GLU A 156 16.09 2.45 -9.45
N LYS A 157 16.37 3.50 -8.67
CA LYS A 157 17.62 3.61 -7.90
C LYS A 157 17.77 2.47 -6.88
N VAL A 158 16.70 2.16 -6.15
CA VAL A 158 16.69 1.02 -5.22
C VAL A 158 16.90 -0.31 -5.95
N ASN A 159 16.26 -0.51 -7.11
CA ASN A 159 16.44 -1.70 -7.93
C ASN A 159 17.91 -1.85 -8.36
N ALA A 160 18.55 -0.78 -8.81
CA ALA A 160 19.96 -0.81 -9.22
C ALA A 160 20.90 -1.17 -8.05
N GLU A 161 20.67 -0.63 -6.85
CA GLU A 161 21.47 -1.00 -5.66
C GLU A 161 21.20 -2.45 -5.24
N ARG A 162 19.96 -2.94 -5.37
CA ARG A 162 19.62 -4.35 -5.12
C ARG A 162 20.34 -5.28 -6.08
N GLU A 163 20.38 -4.96 -7.37
CA GLU A 163 21.08 -5.76 -8.38
C GLU A 163 22.59 -5.81 -8.13
N LYS A 164 23.21 -4.69 -7.73
CA LYS A 164 24.62 -4.65 -7.31
C LYS A 164 24.87 -5.59 -6.12
N PHE A 165 24.03 -5.50 -5.08
CA PHE A 165 24.13 -6.36 -3.92
C PHE A 165 24.01 -7.85 -4.28
N LEU A 166 22.99 -8.20 -5.08
CA LEU A 166 22.78 -9.58 -5.52
C LEU A 166 23.96 -10.09 -6.38
N SER A 167 24.63 -9.21 -7.09
CA SER A 167 25.82 -9.50 -7.90
C SER A 167 27.14 -9.54 -7.10
N GLY A 168 27.10 -9.29 -5.79
CA GLY A 168 28.25 -9.46 -4.88
C GLY A 168 28.86 -8.17 -4.35
N THR A 169 28.31 -7.00 -4.67
CA THR A 169 28.71 -5.74 -4.02
C THR A 169 28.41 -5.79 -2.52
N ALA A 170 29.35 -5.34 -1.68
CA ALA A 170 29.16 -5.33 -0.24
C ALA A 170 28.09 -4.30 0.17
N PRO A 171 27.26 -4.57 1.19
CA PRO A 171 26.25 -3.63 1.67
C PRO A 171 26.79 -2.22 1.99
N ALA A 172 27.98 -2.12 2.59
CA ALA A 172 28.62 -0.84 2.91
C ALA A 172 28.96 0.03 1.68
N GLU A 173 28.98 -0.56 0.48
CA GLU A 173 29.26 0.12 -0.79
C GLU A 173 27.98 0.55 -1.53
N LEU A 174 26.81 0.15 -1.05
CA LEU A 174 25.53 0.51 -1.65
C LEU A 174 25.14 1.95 -1.32
N ASN A 175 24.51 2.63 -2.27
CA ASN A 175 24.03 3.98 -2.06
C ASN A 175 22.64 4.00 -1.39
N THR A 176 22.61 3.69 -0.09
CA THR A 176 21.37 3.60 0.72
C THR A 176 21.15 4.78 1.64
N LYS A 177 22.06 5.77 1.61
CA LYS A 177 21.99 6.95 2.49
C LYS A 177 20.72 7.75 2.21
N GLY A 178 19.91 7.95 3.25
CA GLY A 178 18.68 8.73 3.17
C GLY A 178 17.47 7.97 2.64
N TRP A 179 17.58 6.65 2.42
CA TRP A 179 16.43 5.82 2.14
C TRP A 179 15.41 5.91 3.28
N THR A 180 14.14 6.08 2.90
CA THR A 180 13.02 5.98 3.83
C THR A 180 12.61 4.53 4.01
N THR A 181 11.65 4.29 4.89
CA THR A 181 11.04 2.97 5.07
C THR A 181 10.54 2.37 3.76
N HIS A 182 9.95 3.17 2.86
CA HIS A 182 9.41 2.66 1.60
C HIS A 182 10.49 2.15 0.65
N GLU A 183 11.62 2.84 0.53
CA GLU A 183 12.76 2.35 -0.24
C GLU A 183 13.33 1.06 0.36
N TRP A 184 13.44 0.97 1.70
CA TRP A 184 13.89 -0.26 2.36
C TRP A 184 12.94 -1.44 2.17
N LEU A 185 11.63 -1.21 2.28
CA LEU A 185 10.63 -2.24 2.02
C LEU A 185 10.69 -2.69 0.56
N HIS A 186 10.81 -1.78 -0.40
CA HIS A 186 10.95 -2.13 -1.81
C HIS A 186 12.25 -2.90 -2.11
N PHE A 187 13.34 -2.53 -1.44
CA PHE A 187 14.60 -3.25 -1.53
C PHE A 187 14.46 -4.70 -1.06
N LEU A 188 13.89 -4.90 0.13
CA LEU A 188 13.77 -6.22 0.77
C LEU A 188 12.68 -7.10 0.12
N ARG A 189 11.51 -6.56 -0.21
CA ARG A 189 10.37 -7.32 -0.81
C ARG A 189 10.73 -7.97 -2.13
N LYS A 190 11.63 -7.34 -2.91
CA LYS A 190 12.06 -7.82 -4.23
C LYS A 190 13.36 -8.64 -4.17
N MET A 191 13.83 -9.03 -2.98
CA MET A 191 14.90 -10.01 -2.84
C MET A 191 14.41 -11.43 -3.14
N PRO A 192 15.31 -12.34 -3.57
CA PRO A 192 15.01 -13.77 -3.58
C PRO A 192 14.55 -14.25 -2.20
N LYS A 193 13.54 -15.14 -2.19
CA LYS A 193 13.03 -15.80 -0.99
C LYS A 193 13.05 -17.32 -1.22
N PRO A 194 13.93 -18.08 -0.54
CA PRO A 194 14.89 -17.63 0.48
C PRO A 194 16.07 -16.84 -0.11
N LEU A 195 16.62 -15.91 0.69
CA LEU A 195 17.90 -15.26 0.40
C LEU A 195 19.04 -16.12 0.97
N ASP A 196 20.23 -16.08 0.36
CA ASP A 196 21.40 -16.77 0.88
C ASP A 196 21.80 -16.30 2.30
N ASP A 197 22.19 -17.22 3.18
CA ASP A 197 22.54 -16.94 4.59
C ASP A 197 23.73 -15.97 4.72
N THR A 198 24.71 -16.05 3.81
CA THR A 198 25.85 -15.11 3.78
C THR A 198 25.37 -13.71 3.43
N LYS A 199 24.42 -13.59 2.50
CA LYS A 199 23.80 -12.32 2.11
C LYS A 199 22.92 -11.75 3.23
N MET A 200 22.13 -12.58 3.92
CA MET A 200 21.38 -12.17 5.12
C MET A 200 22.35 -11.62 6.18
N THR A 201 23.42 -12.35 6.48
CA THR A 201 24.45 -11.93 7.44
C THR A 201 25.10 -10.60 7.05
N ALA A 202 25.42 -10.42 5.76
CA ALA A 202 26.03 -9.19 5.29
C ALA A 202 25.11 -7.98 5.46
N LEU A 203 23.83 -8.12 5.09
CA LEU A 203 22.83 -7.06 5.28
C LEU A 203 22.60 -6.74 6.75
N ASP A 204 22.46 -7.75 7.59
CA ASP A 204 22.20 -7.54 9.02
C ASP A 204 23.38 -6.86 9.71
N LYS A 205 24.61 -7.23 9.33
CA LYS A 205 25.80 -6.60 9.87
C LYS A 205 25.90 -5.11 9.54
N GLU A 206 25.45 -4.71 8.35
CA GLU A 206 25.54 -3.32 7.89
C GLU A 206 24.35 -2.47 8.35
N TYR A 207 23.13 -3.00 8.26
CA TYR A 207 21.90 -2.24 8.45
C TYR A 207 21.12 -2.58 9.71
N ASP A 208 21.54 -3.62 10.45
CA ASP A 208 20.95 -4.05 11.73
C ASP A 208 19.44 -4.29 11.67
N PHE A 209 18.97 -4.91 10.58
CA PHE A 209 17.54 -5.17 10.37
C PHE A 209 16.92 -6.04 11.46
N THR A 210 17.69 -6.97 12.03
CA THR A 210 17.26 -7.81 13.16
C THR A 210 16.77 -6.99 14.35
N HIS A 211 17.36 -5.81 14.60
CA HIS A 211 16.99 -4.94 15.72
C HIS A 211 16.26 -3.66 15.28
N SER A 212 15.69 -3.65 14.07
CA SER A 212 14.94 -2.51 13.54
C SER A 212 13.80 -2.09 14.48
N ASN A 213 13.73 -0.80 14.79
CA ASN A 213 12.61 -0.20 15.52
C ASN A 213 11.39 0.07 14.63
N ASN A 214 11.54 -0.05 13.30
CA ASN A 214 10.44 0.10 12.36
C ASN A 214 9.75 -1.25 12.16
N SER A 215 8.51 -1.37 12.62
CA SER A 215 7.77 -2.64 12.59
C SER A 215 7.54 -3.20 11.19
N GLU A 216 7.42 -2.37 10.15
CA GLU A 216 7.26 -2.85 8.77
C GLU A 216 8.55 -3.50 8.26
N ILE A 217 9.70 -2.88 8.56
CA ILE A 217 11.02 -3.44 8.19
C ILE A 217 11.30 -4.69 9.01
N ALA A 218 11.04 -4.66 10.32
CA ALA A 218 11.28 -5.79 11.21
C ALA A 218 10.46 -7.01 10.78
N ASP A 219 9.15 -6.83 10.54
CA ASP A 219 8.25 -7.88 10.07
C ASP A 219 8.75 -8.53 8.77
N LEU A 220 9.04 -7.72 7.75
CA LEU A 220 9.55 -8.21 6.48
C LEU A 220 10.90 -8.93 6.61
N TRP A 221 11.82 -8.38 7.41
CA TRP A 221 13.11 -9.00 7.67
C TRP A 221 12.95 -10.35 8.36
N TYR A 222 12.05 -10.46 9.34
CA TYR A 222 11.77 -11.72 10.03
C TYR A 222 11.14 -12.75 9.10
N ILE A 223 10.27 -12.35 8.16
CA ILE A 223 9.73 -13.27 7.14
C ILE A 223 10.88 -13.84 6.29
N MET A 224 11.81 -12.99 5.86
CA MET A 224 13.01 -13.42 5.13
C MET A 224 13.89 -14.34 5.99
N ALA A 225 14.07 -14.03 7.27
CA ALA A 225 14.86 -14.85 8.20
C ALA A 225 14.24 -16.23 8.45
N VAL A 226 12.91 -16.32 8.50
CA VAL A 226 12.19 -17.59 8.59
C VAL A 226 12.41 -18.41 7.30
N ALA A 227 12.25 -17.80 6.13
CA ALA A 227 12.48 -18.43 4.83
C ALA A 227 13.91 -19.00 4.69
N THR A 228 14.91 -18.22 5.07
CA THR A 228 16.34 -18.61 5.01
C THR A 228 16.79 -19.48 6.19
N LYS A 229 15.97 -19.58 7.25
CA LYS A 229 16.35 -20.15 8.56
C LYS A 229 17.51 -19.41 9.25
N TYR A 230 17.59 -18.10 9.04
CA TYR A 230 18.60 -17.19 9.61
C TYR A 230 18.41 -17.02 11.13
N LYS A 231 19.07 -17.88 11.91
CA LYS A 231 18.91 -17.96 13.37
C LYS A 231 19.24 -16.69 14.16
N PRO A 232 20.19 -15.81 13.76
CA PRO A 232 20.47 -14.60 14.52
C PRO A 232 19.25 -13.71 14.75
N ALA A 233 18.27 -13.71 13.84
CA ALA A 233 17.07 -12.89 13.97
C ALA A 233 16.01 -13.44 14.94
N TYR A 234 16.12 -14.69 15.41
CA TYR A 234 14.99 -15.40 16.00
C TYR A 234 14.60 -14.89 17.38
N ALA A 235 15.57 -14.48 18.19
CA ALA A 235 15.29 -13.90 19.50
C ALA A 235 14.53 -12.57 19.38
N SER A 236 14.95 -11.72 18.45
CA SER A 236 14.28 -10.44 18.16
C SER A 236 12.89 -10.67 17.55
N MET A 237 12.75 -11.63 16.63
CA MET A 237 11.46 -12.03 16.06
C MET A 237 10.48 -12.53 17.14
N GLU A 238 10.93 -13.38 18.06
CA GLU A 238 10.09 -13.84 19.17
C GLU A 238 9.66 -12.66 20.05
N GLY A 239 10.60 -11.78 20.43
CA GLY A 239 10.29 -10.59 21.22
C GLY A 239 9.32 -9.64 20.52
N PHE A 240 9.43 -9.52 19.20
CA PHE A 240 8.51 -8.76 18.36
C PHE A 240 7.10 -9.36 18.38
N LEU A 241 6.97 -10.66 18.10
CA LEU A 241 5.68 -11.38 18.08
C LEU A 241 4.98 -11.37 19.44
N VAL A 242 5.72 -11.40 20.56
CA VAL A 242 5.13 -11.31 21.91
C VAL A 242 4.56 -9.90 22.20
N LYS A 243 5.10 -8.86 21.53
CA LYS A 243 4.76 -7.45 21.78
C LYS A 243 3.67 -6.92 20.85
N VAL A 244 3.66 -7.31 19.58
CA VAL A 244 2.70 -6.81 18.58
C VAL A 244 1.40 -7.62 18.57
N GLY A 245 0.28 -6.98 18.20
CA GLY A 245 -1.03 -7.65 18.12
C GLY A 245 -1.76 -7.50 16.79
N ARG A 246 -1.17 -6.79 15.81
CA ARG A 246 -1.82 -6.47 14.54
C ARG A 246 -1.67 -7.67 13.60
N ARG A 247 -2.78 -8.25 13.13
CA ARG A 247 -2.78 -9.41 12.21
C ARG A 247 -1.84 -9.25 11.01
N LYS A 248 -1.69 -8.03 10.49
CA LYS A 248 -0.75 -7.65 9.42
C LYS A 248 0.69 -8.15 9.68
N PHE A 249 1.16 -8.12 10.93
CA PHE A 249 2.51 -8.58 11.30
C PHE A 249 2.52 -10.00 11.87
N LEU A 250 1.35 -10.55 12.23
CA LEU A 250 1.28 -11.88 12.84
C LEU A 250 1.13 -12.95 11.77
N THR A 251 0.10 -12.82 10.93
CA THR A 251 -0.30 -13.86 9.99
C THR A 251 0.83 -14.21 9.02
N PRO A 252 1.50 -13.25 8.34
CA PRO A 252 2.55 -13.60 7.39
C PRO A 252 3.74 -14.33 8.03
N LEU A 253 4.16 -13.91 9.23
CA LEU A 253 5.26 -14.57 9.95
C LEU A 253 4.93 -15.98 10.39
N TYR A 254 3.74 -16.18 10.97
CA TYR A 254 3.30 -17.52 11.36
C TYR A 254 3.10 -18.41 10.14
N SER A 255 2.48 -17.91 9.05
CA SER A 255 2.33 -18.66 7.80
C SER A 255 3.68 -19.10 7.25
N GLU A 256 4.65 -18.18 7.18
CA GLU A 256 6.00 -18.50 6.71
C GLU A 256 6.65 -19.59 7.56
N MET A 257 6.51 -19.55 8.89
CA MET A 257 7.04 -20.60 9.76
C MET A 257 6.37 -21.94 9.51
N MET A 258 5.07 -21.96 9.23
CA MET A 258 4.34 -23.19 8.91
C MET A 258 4.78 -23.76 7.55
N GLU A 259 4.86 -22.92 6.53
CA GLU A 259 5.26 -23.29 5.16
C GLU A 259 6.70 -23.79 5.07
N THR A 260 7.60 -23.22 5.88
CA THR A 260 9.04 -23.60 5.90
C THR A 260 9.35 -24.78 6.83
N GLY A 261 8.33 -25.43 7.39
CA GLY A 261 8.44 -26.60 8.26
C GLY A 261 8.94 -26.28 9.68
N GLN A 262 8.75 -25.05 10.14
CA GLN A 262 9.18 -24.55 11.46
C GLN A 262 8.02 -24.50 12.46
N THR A 263 7.09 -25.44 12.34
CA THR A 263 5.86 -25.55 13.12
C THR A 263 6.08 -25.52 14.63
N GLU A 264 7.11 -26.18 15.14
CA GLU A 264 7.38 -26.20 16.59
C GLU A 264 7.87 -24.84 17.10
N THR A 265 8.61 -24.08 16.28
CA THR A 265 8.97 -22.68 16.57
C THR A 265 7.71 -21.82 16.61
N ALA A 266 6.83 -21.94 15.60
CA ALA A 266 5.56 -21.22 15.55
C ALA A 266 4.69 -21.50 16.79
N LYS A 267 4.49 -22.77 17.15
CA LYS A 267 3.71 -23.15 18.34
C LYS A 267 4.31 -22.59 19.63
N SER A 268 5.62 -22.71 19.81
CA SER A 268 6.31 -22.23 21.02
C SER A 268 6.18 -20.72 21.20
N ILE A 269 6.36 -19.94 20.14
CA ILE A 269 6.19 -18.48 20.20
C ILE A 269 4.70 -18.14 20.42
N TYR A 270 3.80 -18.80 19.70
CA TYR A 270 2.37 -18.56 19.81
C TYR A 270 1.83 -18.85 21.20
N GLU A 271 2.28 -19.93 21.86
CA GLU A 271 1.89 -20.24 23.23
C GLU A 271 2.20 -19.09 24.22
N LYS A 272 3.34 -18.43 24.03
CA LYS A 272 3.74 -17.26 24.84
C LYS A 272 2.92 -16.01 24.51
N ALA A 273 2.69 -15.76 23.22
CA ALA A 273 2.12 -14.51 22.73
C ALA A 273 0.57 -14.50 22.70
N ARG A 274 -0.06 -15.67 22.56
CA ARG A 274 -1.50 -15.81 22.26
C ARG A 274 -2.40 -15.03 23.22
N SER A 275 -2.09 -15.04 24.52
CA SER A 275 -2.91 -14.35 25.54
C SER A 275 -2.93 -12.82 25.37
N ASN A 276 -1.92 -12.25 24.71
CA ASN A 276 -1.84 -10.81 24.42
C ASN A 276 -2.56 -10.42 23.12
N TYR A 277 -2.93 -11.38 22.27
CA TYR A 277 -3.56 -11.10 20.99
C TYR A 277 -5.06 -10.85 21.14
N HIS A 278 -5.60 -9.97 20.27
CA HIS A 278 -7.03 -9.77 20.15
C HIS A 278 -7.74 -11.08 19.74
N PRO A 279 -8.97 -11.36 20.22
CA PRO A 279 -9.69 -12.60 19.89
C PRO A 279 -9.80 -12.91 18.39
N LEU A 280 -9.98 -11.88 17.54
CA LEU A 280 -9.99 -12.06 16.09
C LEU A 280 -8.65 -12.57 15.53
N ALA A 281 -7.52 -12.10 16.07
CA ALA A 281 -6.21 -12.60 15.69
C ALA A 281 -5.98 -14.03 16.22
N GLN A 282 -6.45 -14.32 17.44
CA GLN A 282 -6.40 -15.67 17.99
C GLN A 282 -7.16 -16.67 17.12
N GLY A 283 -8.37 -16.33 16.65
CA GLY A 283 -9.14 -17.22 15.77
C GLY A 283 -8.40 -17.55 14.47
N THR A 284 -7.85 -16.53 13.80
CA THR A 284 -7.03 -16.73 12.59
C THR A 284 -5.81 -17.62 12.86
N LEU A 285 -5.08 -17.37 13.95
CA LEU A 285 -3.84 -18.10 14.25
C LEU A 285 -4.07 -19.49 14.86
N ASP A 286 -5.17 -19.72 15.56
CA ASP A 286 -5.57 -21.03 16.04
C ASP A 286 -5.86 -21.97 14.86
N ALA A 287 -6.57 -21.48 13.83
CA ALA A 287 -6.80 -22.22 12.61
C ALA A 287 -5.48 -22.54 11.88
N LEU A 288 -4.59 -21.54 11.77
CA LEU A 288 -3.32 -21.66 11.05
C LEU A 288 -2.30 -22.58 11.76
N ILE A 289 -2.14 -22.45 13.08
CA ILE A 289 -1.02 -23.06 13.83
C ILE A 289 -1.45 -24.34 14.55
N LEU A 290 -2.68 -24.36 15.08
CA LEU A 290 -3.17 -25.45 15.93
C LEU A 290 -4.09 -26.42 15.18
N ASN A 291 -4.42 -26.15 13.91
CA ASN A 291 -5.43 -26.88 13.14
C ASN A 291 -6.77 -26.99 13.88
N LYS A 292 -7.13 -25.98 14.67
CA LYS A 292 -8.44 -25.92 15.35
C LYS A 292 -9.43 -25.26 14.41
N GLN A 293 -10.44 -26.02 13.98
CA GLN A 293 -11.63 -25.50 13.28
C GLN A 293 -12.55 -24.77 14.26
#